data_AF-A0A382H8P6-F1
#
_entry.id   AF-A0A382H8P6-F1
#
_cell.length_a   1.000
_cell.length_b   1.000
_cell.length_c   1.000
_cell.angle_alpha   90.00
_cell.angle_beta   90.00
_cell.angle_gamma   90.00
#
_symmetry.space_group_name_H-M   'P 1'
#
loop_
_entity.id
_entity.type
_entity.pdbx_description
1 polymer ?
#
loop_
_entity_poly.entity_id
_entity_poly.type
_entity_poly.pdbx_seq_one_letter_code
_entity_poly.pdbx_strand_id
1 'polypeptide(L)'
;MFPNSKLYLFLTIFYLGILGCASEELTSARLYIQQENWEKAEEFLVKALEVEPENAEIPYLLGKLIYAKRKEWNKMNEMFDRALKLDREKVILEGSTVKEYVEQ
;
A
#
# COMPACT_ATOMS: atom_id res chain seq x y z
N MET A 1 -6.19 -32.81 26.56
CA MET A 1 -6.98 -32.88 25.31
C MET A 1 -6.30 -31.95 24.32
N PHE A 2 -5.73 -32.51 23.26
CA PHE A 2 -4.71 -31.88 22.42
C PHE A 2 -5.20 -30.58 21.75
N PRO A 3 -4.43 -29.49 21.78
CA PRO A 3 -4.78 -28.28 21.05
C PRO A 3 -4.82 -28.59 19.55
N ASN A 4 -5.83 -28.06 18.84
CA ASN A 4 -6.07 -28.32 17.42
C ASN A 4 -4.86 -27.87 16.58
N SER A 5 -3.88 -28.76 16.41
CA SER A 5 -2.63 -28.51 15.66
C SER A 5 -2.88 -28.09 14.22
N LYS A 6 -4.01 -28.51 13.64
CA LYS A 6 -4.49 -28.05 12.32
C LYS A 6 -4.80 -26.55 12.32
N LEU A 7 -5.36 -26.00 13.39
CA LEU A 7 -5.65 -24.56 13.51
C LEU A 7 -4.35 -23.75 13.54
N TYR A 8 -3.35 -24.21 14.30
CA TYR A 8 -2.02 -23.60 14.29
C TYR A 8 -1.35 -23.72 12.93
N LEU A 9 -1.53 -24.84 12.22
CA LEU A 9 -1.01 -25.01 10.86
C LEU A 9 -1.66 -24.01 9.88
N PHE A 10 -2.98 -23.83 9.94
CA PHE A 10 -3.70 -22.81 9.15
C PHE A 10 -3.27 -21.39 9.51
N LEU A 11 -3.12 -21.09 10.80
CA LEU A 11 -2.61 -19.80 11.26
C LEU A 11 -1.18 -19.57 10.78
N THR A 12 -0.31 -20.59 10.82
CA THR A 12 1.08 -20.47 10.34
C THR A 12 1.16 -20.33 8.82
N ILE A 13 0.28 -20.99 8.05
CA ILE A 13 0.23 -20.86 6.58
C ILE A 13 -0.30 -19.47 6.20
N PHE A 14 -1.30 -18.95 6.91
CA PHE A 14 -1.76 -17.57 6.77
C PHE A 14 -0.66 -16.56 7.14
N TYR A 15 0.09 -16.82 8.22
CA TYR A 15 1.21 -15.99 8.66
C TYR A 15 2.43 -16.05 7.72
N LEU A 16 2.69 -17.22 7.10
CA LEU A 16 3.75 -17.43 6.12
C LEU A 16 3.43 -16.78 4.76
N GLY A 17 2.15 -16.71 4.39
CA GLY A 17 1.71 -15.98 3.19
C GLY A 17 1.92 -14.47 3.29
N ILE A 18 1.93 -13.93 4.51
CA ILE A 18 2.16 -12.50 4.80
C ILE A 18 3.66 -12.14 4.81
N LEU A 19 4.55 -13.13 4.89
CA LEU A 19 6.01 -12.91 4.98
C LEU A 19 6.74 -12.89 3.61
N GLY A 20 6.05 -13.07 2.50
CA GLY A 20 6.69 -13.28 1.20
C GLY A 20 6.25 -12.30 0.12
N CYS A 21 7.04 -11.23 -0.06
CA CYS A 21 7.00 -10.31 -1.21
C CYS A 21 5.76 -9.40 -1.29
N ALA A 22 5.89 -8.30 -2.06
CA ALA A 22 4.74 -7.46 -2.43
C ALA A 22 3.71 -8.29 -3.21
N SER A 23 2.43 -7.92 -3.15
CA SER A 23 1.40 -8.63 -3.91
C SER A 23 1.62 -8.51 -5.41
N GLU A 24 0.95 -9.38 -6.17
CA GLU A 24 0.95 -9.33 -7.64
C GLU A 24 0.41 -7.99 -8.14
N GLU A 25 -0.60 -7.46 -7.44
CA GLU A 25 -1.25 -6.19 -7.74
C GLU A 25 -0.29 -5.02 -7.52
N LEU A 26 0.39 -4.96 -6.36
CA LEU A 26 1.36 -3.90 -6.09
C LEU A 26 2.56 -3.98 -7.05
N THR A 27 3.02 -5.19 -7.38
CA THR A 27 4.09 -5.39 -8.38
C THR A 27 3.65 -4.90 -9.76
N SER A 28 2.43 -5.23 -10.19
CA SER A 28 1.86 -4.76 -11.45
C SER A 28 1.70 -3.25 -11.46
N ALA A 29 1.22 -2.66 -10.36
CA ALA A 29 1.13 -1.21 -10.21
C ALA A 29 2.49 -0.53 -10.42
N ARG A 30 3.55 -1.03 -9.77
CA ARG A 30 4.91 -0.49 -9.92
C ARG A 30 5.42 -0.58 -11.36
N LEU A 31 5.13 -1.68 -12.06
CA LEU A 31 5.46 -1.82 -13.48
C LEU A 31 4.76 -0.75 -14.34
N TYR A 32 3.46 -0.52 -14.12
CA TYR A 32 2.73 0.50 -14.86
C TYR A 32 3.17 1.93 -14.50
N ILE A 33 3.56 2.18 -13.25
CA ILE A 33 4.20 3.44 -12.85
C ILE A 33 5.49 3.67 -13.63
N GLN A 34 6.36 2.66 -13.76
CA GLN A 34 7.59 2.75 -14.55
C GLN A 34 7.34 3.01 -16.04
N GLN A 35 6.22 2.53 -16.56
CA GLN A 35 5.77 2.78 -17.94
C GLN A 35 4.99 4.10 -18.09
N GLU A 36 4.83 4.87 -17.02
CA GLU A 36 3.98 6.06 -16.96
C GLU A 36 2.52 5.81 -17.39
N ASN A 37 2.05 4.57 -17.30
CA ASN A 37 0.67 4.20 -17.57
C ASN A 37 -0.17 4.42 -16.30
N TRP A 38 -0.54 5.67 -16.05
CA TRP A 38 -1.21 6.09 -14.81
C TRP A 38 -2.59 5.47 -14.61
N GLU A 39 -3.33 5.22 -15.69
CA GLU A 39 -4.66 4.61 -15.62
C GLU A 39 -4.58 3.17 -15.10
N LYS A 40 -3.66 2.36 -15.67
CA LYS A 40 -3.43 1.01 -15.17
C LYS A 40 -2.74 0.99 -13.81
N ALA A 41 -1.87 1.95 -13.53
CA ALA A 41 -1.28 2.09 -12.20
C ALA A 41 -2.36 2.30 -11.14
N GLU A 42 -3.33 3.19 -11.38
CA GLU A 42 -4.47 3.41 -10.48
C GLU A 42 -5.29 2.12 -10.32
N GLU A 43 -5.64 1.44 -11.40
CA GLU A 43 -6.39 0.17 -11.37
C GLU A 43 -5.72 -0.85 -10.44
N PHE A 44 -4.42 -1.07 -10.61
CA PHE A 44 -3.69 -2.05 -9.82
C PHE A 44 -3.38 -1.59 -8.40
N LEU A 45 -3.20 -0.29 -8.16
CA LEU A 45 -3.08 0.24 -6.79
C LEU A 45 -4.38 0.07 -6.00
N VAL A 46 -5.55 0.25 -6.63
CA VAL A 46 -6.84 0.00 -5.98
C VAL A 46 -6.99 -1.47 -5.61
N LYS A 47 -6.65 -2.40 -6.52
CA LYS A 47 -6.67 -3.83 -6.20
C LYS A 47 -5.65 -4.19 -5.11
N ALA A 48 -4.45 -3.61 -5.17
CA ALA A 48 -3.43 -3.80 -4.14
C ALA A 48 -3.95 -3.36 -2.76
N LEU A 49 -4.71 -2.27 -2.69
CA LEU A 49 -5.29 -1.77 -1.43
C LEU A 49 -6.32 -2.72 -0.82
N GLU A 50 -6.98 -3.55 -1.64
CA GLU A 50 -7.92 -4.58 -1.19
C GLU A 50 -7.20 -5.80 -0.62
N VAL A 51 -6.08 -6.21 -1.22
CA VAL A 51 -5.32 -7.40 -0.80
C VAL A 51 -4.28 -7.13 0.29
N GLU A 52 -3.70 -5.92 0.30
CA GLU A 52 -2.72 -5.45 1.28
C GLU A 52 -3.25 -4.20 2.03
N PRO A 53 -4.39 -4.28 2.74
CA PRO A 53 -5.02 -3.11 3.36
C PRO A 53 -4.17 -2.46 4.45
N GLU A 54 -3.17 -3.17 4.98
CA GLU A 54 -2.23 -2.72 6.02
C GLU A 54 -0.91 -2.16 5.46
N ASN A 55 -0.70 -2.21 4.13
CA ASN A 55 0.52 -1.67 3.52
C ASN A 55 0.38 -0.17 3.25
N ALA A 56 1.07 0.66 4.04
CA ALA A 56 1.06 2.11 3.94
C ALA A 56 1.59 2.67 2.60
N GLU A 57 2.36 1.90 1.84
CA GLU A 57 2.91 2.34 0.55
C GLU A 57 1.81 2.56 -0.48
N ILE A 58 0.81 1.69 -0.53
CA ILE A 58 -0.25 1.70 -1.54
C ILE A 58 -1.09 2.98 -1.49
N PRO A 59 -1.69 3.37 -0.35
CA PRO A 59 -2.43 4.62 -0.29
C PRO A 59 -1.51 5.82 -0.54
N TYR A 60 -0.25 5.80 -0.10
CA TYR A 60 0.69 6.85 -0.47
C TYR A 60 0.89 6.98 -2.00
N LEU A 61 1.09 5.87 -2.72
CA LEU A 61 1.24 5.88 -4.18
C LEU A 61 -0.04 6.40 -4.87
N LEU A 62 -1.23 6.03 -4.39
CA LEU A 62 -2.51 6.58 -4.87
C LEU A 62 -2.56 8.10 -4.67
N GLY A 63 -2.26 8.58 -3.47
CA GLY A 63 -2.26 10.02 -3.18
C GLY A 63 -1.28 10.78 -4.07
N LYS A 64 -0.02 10.37 -4.07
CA LYS A 64 1.08 11.09 -4.72
C LYS A 64 1.08 10.96 -6.25
N LEU A 65 0.89 9.77 -6.78
CA LEU A 65 1.08 9.52 -8.21
C LEU A 65 -0.21 9.63 -9.00
N ILE A 66 -1.37 9.45 -8.37
CA ILE A 66 -2.65 9.46 -9.06
C ILE A 66 -3.44 10.74 -8.73
N TYR A 67 -3.81 10.94 -7.47
CA TYR A 67 -4.71 12.02 -7.09
C TYR A 67 -4.04 13.39 -7.16
N ALA A 68 -2.77 13.53 -6.77
CA ALA A 68 -2.03 14.79 -6.90
C ALA A 68 -1.89 15.23 -8.37
N LYS A 69 -1.58 14.30 -9.29
CA LYS A 69 -1.49 14.59 -10.74
C LYS A 69 -2.80 15.13 -11.31
N ARG A 70 -3.93 14.61 -10.81
CA ARG A 70 -5.28 15.01 -11.20
C ARG A 70 -5.80 16.23 -10.41
N LYS A 71 -5.00 16.80 -9.50
CA LYS A 71 -5.39 17.89 -8.58
C LYS A 71 -6.59 17.54 -7.71
N GLU A 72 -6.78 16.26 -7.42
CA GLU A 72 -7.85 15.75 -6.55
C GLU A 72 -7.38 15.80 -5.08
N TRP A 73 -7.15 17.01 -4.57
CA TRP A 73 -6.49 17.25 -3.27
C TRP A 73 -7.19 16.59 -2.09
N ASN A 74 -8.53 16.53 -2.09
CA ASN A 74 -9.28 15.87 -1.03
C ASN A 74 -8.97 14.38 -0.95
N LYS A 75 -8.93 13.68 -2.10
CA LYS A 75 -8.61 12.25 -2.13
C LYS A 75 -7.14 11.99 -1.86
N MET A 76 -6.27 12.88 -2.33
CA MET A 76 -4.84 12.83 -2.01
C MET A 76 -4.63 12.85 -0.49
N ASN A 77 -5.25 13.81 0.21
CA ASN A 77 -5.16 13.93 1.66
C ASN A 77 -5.77 12.73 2.37
N GLU A 78 -6.92 12.23 1.92
CA GLU A 78 -7.53 11.01 2.47
C GLU A 78 -6.57 9.82 2.40
N MET A 79 -5.88 9.65 1.27
CA MET A 79 -4.93 8.56 1.10
C MET A 79 -3.67 8.75 1.97
N PHE A 80 -3.18 9.98 2.12
CA PHE A 80 -2.06 10.24 3.03
C PHE A 80 -2.42 10.03 4.49
N ASP A 81 -3.62 10.45 4.92
CA ASP A 81 -4.13 10.16 6.26
C ASP A 81 -4.21 8.66 6.51
N ARG A 82 -4.60 7.87 5.49
CA ARG A 82 -4.61 6.41 5.58
C ARG A 82 -3.20 5.84 5.70
N ALA A 83 -2.25 6.30 4.88
CA ALA A 83 -0.86 5.87 4.96
C ALA A 83 -0.26 6.15 6.34
N LEU A 84 -0.48 7.36 6.88
CA LEU A 84 -0.03 7.79 8.21
C LEU A 84 -0.67 6.99 9.35
N LYS A 85 -1.93 6.57 9.22
CA LYS A 85 -2.58 5.72 10.22
C LYS A 85 -1.96 4.32 10.27
N LEU A 86 -1.51 3.80 9.13
CA LEU A 86 -0.92 2.47 9.00
C LEU A 86 0.54 2.44 9.46
N ASP A 87 1.35 3.39 9.00
CA ASP A 87 2.75 3.48 9.38
C ASP A 87 3.21 4.95 9.34
N ARG A 88 3.41 5.53 10.53
CA ARG A 88 3.80 6.94 10.69
C ARG A 88 5.27 7.19 10.37
N GLU A 89 6.11 6.16 10.44
CA GLU A 89 7.57 6.27 10.35
C GLU A 89 8.11 5.68 9.04
N LYS A 90 7.24 5.09 8.20
CA LYS A 90 7.61 4.58 6.88
C LYS A 90 8.31 5.68 6.07
N VAL A 91 9.59 5.47 5.81
CA VAL A 91 10.36 6.26 4.84
C VAL A 91 9.88 5.86 3.46
N ILE A 92 9.11 6.75 2.84
CA ILE A 92 8.45 6.55 1.53
C ILE A 92 9.09 7.40 0.41
N LEU A 93 10.11 8.18 0.76
CA LEU A 93 11.02 8.89 -0.14
C LEU A 93 12.44 8.83 0.41
N GLU A 94 13.46 8.99 -0.44
CA GLU A 94 14.85 9.16 -0.01
C GLU A 94 14.95 10.29 1.03
N GLY A 95 14.95 9.92 2.31
CA GLY A 95 15.18 10.82 3.43
C GLY A 95 13.98 11.54 4.03
N SER A 96 12.71 11.25 3.68
CA SER A 96 11.54 11.88 4.32
C SER A 96 10.33 10.97 4.53
N THR A 97 9.53 11.28 5.55
CA THR A 97 8.31 10.55 5.96
C THR A 97 7.04 11.08 5.28
N VAL A 98 5.92 10.33 5.31
CA VAL A 98 4.60 10.82 4.82
C VAL A 98 4.19 12.11 5.50
N LYS A 99 4.46 12.23 6.80
CA LYS A 99 4.06 13.38 7.60
C LYS A 99 4.67 14.67 7.07
N GLU A 100 5.96 14.65 6.78
CA GLU A 100 6.71 15.81 6.29
C GLU A 100 6.23 16.29 4.92
N TYR A 101 5.70 15.40 4.07
CA TYR A 101 5.19 15.78 2.75
C TYR A 101 3.82 16.47 2.83
N VAL A 102 2.95 16.04 3.75
CA VAL A 102 1.59 16.60 3.91
C VAL A 102 1.62 17.98 4.57
N GLU A 103 2.61 18.24 5.44
CA GLU A 103 2.75 19.48 6.21
C GLU A 103 3.49 20.61 5.45
N GLN A 104 3.92 20.39 4.20
CA GLN A 104 4.59 21.37 3.32
C GLN A 104 3.60 22.18 2.48
#